data_AF-A0A953RGW0-F1
#
_entry.id   AF-A0A953RGW0-F1
#
_cell.length_a   1.000
_cell.length_b   1.000
_cell.length_c   1.000
_cell.angle_alpha   90.00
_cell.angle_beta   90.00
_cell.angle_gamma   90.00
#
_symmetry.space_group_name_H-M   'P 1'
#
loop_
_entity.id
_entity.type
_entity.pdbx_description
1 polymer ?
#
loop_
_entity_poly.entity_id
_entity_poly.type
_entity_poly.pdbx_seq_one_letter_code
_entity_poly.pdbx_strand_id
1 'polypeptide(L)'
;MFNPVFERALDGPGTAHGWNFEPALLLRWKRKEFSPSLEYYGEVESINVRPRAQPEVHQLFCGGDWEMSRIFKVNLGVGFDLAGRGPGIVLKSRLEWDWGARRNR
;
A
#
# COMPACT_ATOMS: atom_id res chain seq x y z
N MET A 1 -10.29 1.58 4.22
CA MET A 1 -9.78 2.86 3.69
C MET A 1 -9.56 2.68 2.19
N PHE A 2 -10.02 3.62 1.39
CA PHE A 2 -9.81 3.64 -0.05
C PHE A 2 -9.20 5.01 -0.38
N ASN A 3 -8.06 5.02 -1.06
CA ASN A 3 -7.29 6.22 -1.38
C ASN A 3 -6.81 6.16 -2.84
N PRO A 4 -7.68 6.47 -3.80
CA PRO A 4 -7.29 6.56 -5.20
C PRO A 4 -6.48 7.84 -5.45
N VAL A 5 -5.39 7.72 -6.20
CA VAL A 5 -4.61 8.86 -6.68
C VAL A 5 -4.71 8.93 -8.21
N PHE A 6 -4.89 10.14 -8.74
CA PHE A 6 -4.80 10.43 -10.17
C PHE A 6 -3.62 11.36 -10.39
N GLU A 7 -2.67 10.92 -11.21
CA GLU A 7 -1.46 11.70 -11.53
C GLU A 7 -1.40 12.02 -13.02
N ARG A 8 -0.79 13.16 -13.34
CA ARG A 8 -0.47 13.53 -14.72
C ARG A 8 0.84 14.29 -14.72
N ALA A 9 1.83 13.80 -15.45
CA ALA A 9 3.05 14.54 -15.71
C ALA A 9 2.70 15.84 -16.46
N LEU A 10 3.11 16.99 -15.91
CA LEU A 10 2.88 18.31 -16.53
C LEU A 10 4.04 18.72 -17.45
N ASP A 11 5.24 18.19 -17.24
CA ASP A 11 6.43 18.41 -18.07
C ASP A 11 7.36 17.17 -18.08
N GLY A 12 8.11 16.97 -19.17
CA GLY A 12 9.08 15.86 -19.35
C GLY A 12 8.57 14.66 -20.18
N PRO A 13 9.39 13.63 -20.43
CA PRO A 13 9.06 12.48 -21.31
C PRO A 13 7.77 11.71 -20.93
N GLY A 14 7.31 11.85 -19.68
CA GLY A 14 6.05 11.29 -19.18
C GLY A 14 4.78 12.03 -19.62
N THR A 15 4.87 13.25 -20.17
CA THR A 15 3.69 14.00 -20.67
C THR A 15 2.97 13.27 -21.81
N ALA A 16 3.70 12.48 -22.60
CA ALA A 16 3.12 11.66 -23.67
C ALA A 16 2.33 10.43 -23.16
N HIS A 17 2.51 10.05 -21.89
CA HIS A 17 1.91 8.87 -21.27
C HIS A 17 0.55 9.18 -20.62
N GLY A 18 0.11 10.44 -20.61
CA GLY A 18 -1.25 10.82 -20.21
C GLY A 18 -1.50 10.81 -18.70
N TRP A 19 -2.71 10.38 -18.32
CA TRP A 19 -3.10 10.28 -16.91
C TRP A 19 -2.77 8.88 -16.38
N ASN A 20 -2.12 8.84 -15.23
CA ASN A 20 -1.85 7.65 -14.43
C ASN A 20 -2.86 7.57 -13.28
N PHE A 21 -3.27 6.36 -12.94
CA PHE A 21 -4.22 6.10 -11.86
C PHE A 21 -3.69 5.02 -10.94
N GLU A 22 -3.61 5.36 -9.67
CA GLU A 22 -3.07 4.51 -8.62
C GLU A 22 -4.14 4.26 -7.56
N PRO A 23 -4.97 3.21 -7.72
CA PRO A 23 -5.91 2.83 -6.70
C PRO A 23 -5.19 2.16 -5.52
N ALA A 24 -5.23 2.80 -4.35
CA ALA A 24 -4.85 2.16 -3.09
C ALA A 24 -6.09 1.78 -2.25
N LEU A 25 -6.16 0.54 -1.80
CA LEU A 25 -7.21 0.03 -0.93
C LEU A 25 -6.59 -0.66 0.29
N LEU A 26 -7.10 -0.36 1.48
CA LEU A 26 -6.76 -1.04 2.73
C LEU A 26 -8.05 -1.51 3.40
N LEU A 27 -8.21 -2.82 3.53
CA LEU A 27 -9.22 -3.45 4.36
C LEU A 27 -8.54 -3.89 5.66
N ARG A 28 -9.04 -3.42 6.80
CA ARG A 28 -8.50 -3.80 8.11
C ARG A 28 -9.64 -4.20 9.04
N TRP A 29 -9.54 -5.40 9.60
CA TRP A 29 -10.44 -5.84 10.65
C TRP A 29 -9.83 -5.47 11.99
N LYS A 30 -10.39 -4.49 12.69
CA LYS A 30 -9.88 -4.09 14.00
C LYS A 30 -10.24 -5.14 15.06
N ARG A 31 -9.24 -5.70 15.73
CA ARG A 31 -9.41 -6.50 16.96
C ARG A 31 -8.45 -6.02 18.03
N LYS A 32 -8.68 -6.46 19.27
CA LYS A 32 -7.95 -6.01 20.45
C LYS A 32 -6.46 -6.36 20.44
N GLU A 33 -6.10 -7.53 19.93
CA GLU A 33 -4.71 -8.03 19.98
C GLU A 33 -4.09 -8.06 18.59
N PHE A 34 -4.83 -8.58 17.61
CA PHE A 34 -4.36 -8.70 16.23
C PHE A 34 -5.41 -8.22 15.23
N SER A 35 -5.08 -7.19 14.49
CA SER A 35 -5.91 -6.60 13.45
C SER A 35 -5.43 -7.03 12.06
N PRO A 36 -5.99 -8.11 11.48
CA PRO A 36 -5.60 -8.52 10.14
C PRO A 36 -5.98 -7.45 9.11
N SER A 37 -5.14 -7.31 8.10
CA SER A 37 -5.29 -6.35 7.02
C SER A 37 -4.94 -6.93 5.65
N LEU A 38 -5.65 -6.44 4.65
CA LEU A 38 -5.39 -6.65 3.24
C LEU A 38 -5.18 -5.27 2.60
N GLU A 39 -4.01 -5.04 2.02
CA GLU A 39 -3.70 -3.82 1.26
C GLU A 39 -3.55 -4.19 -0.21
N TYR A 40 -4.14 -3.39 -1.09
CA TYR A 40 -4.01 -3.51 -2.53
C TYR A 40 -3.52 -2.17 -3.08
N TYR A 41 -2.47 -2.23 -3.90
CA TYR A 41 -1.93 -1.10 -4.64
C TYR A 41 -1.94 -1.48 -6.11
N GLY A 42 -2.68 -0.75 -6.92
CA GLY A 42 -2.62 -0.86 -8.37
C GLY A 42 -1.96 0.38 -8.96
N GLU A 43 -1.36 0.20 -10.13
CA GLU A 43 -0.89 1.27 -10.99
C GLU A 43 -1.37 0.99 -12.41
N VAL A 44 -2.12 1.95 -12.95
CA VAL A 44 -2.66 1.90 -14.31
C VAL A 44 -2.18 3.14 -15.05
N GLU A 45 -1.30 2.94 -16.01
CA GLU A 45 -0.81 4.02 -16.86
C GLU A 45 -1.70 4.26 -18.07
N SER A 46 -1.54 5.45 -18.65
CA SER A 46 -2.07 5.75 -19.98
C SER A 46 -3.58 5.55 -20.10
N ILE A 47 -4.36 6.07 -19.16
CA ILE A 47 -5.84 5.94 -19.17
C ILE A 47 -6.46 6.58 -20.41
N ASN A 48 -5.85 7.68 -20.88
CA ASN A 48 -6.39 8.56 -21.92
C ASN A 48 -5.60 8.54 -23.25
N VAL A 49 -4.49 7.79 -23.33
CA VAL A 49 -3.62 7.72 -24.52
C VAL A 49 -3.28 6.26 -24.82
N ARG A 50 -2.97 5.95 -26.08
CA ARG A 50 -2.62 4.57 -26.48
C ARG A 50 -1.14 4.30 -26.18
N PRO A 51 -0.78 3.11 -25.65
CA PRO A 51 -1.66 1.97 -25.36
C PRO A 51 -2.44 2.17 -24.05
N ARG A 52 -3.75 1.97 -24.11
CA ARG A 52 -4.68 2.38 -23.04
C ARG A 52 -4.66 1.40 -21.88
N ALA A 53 -4.69 1.93 -20.65
CA ALA A 53 -4.90 1.17 -19.42
C ALA A 53 -3.96 -0.02 -19.29
N GLN A 54 -2.66 0.22 -19.50
CA GLN A 54 -1.66 -0.82 -19.26
C GLN A 54 -1.49 -0.97 -17.75
N PRO A 55 -1.80 -2.15 -17.18
CA PRO A 55 -1.48 -2.42 -15.79
C PRO A 55 0.04 -2.57 -15.69
N GLU A 56 0.68 -1.67 -14.95
CA GLU A 56 2.13 -1.75 -14.75
C GLU A 56 2.46 -2.58 -13.52
N VAL A 57 1.75 -2.35 -12.41
CA VAL A 57 2.02 -3.02 -11.14
C VAL A 57 0.72 -3.26 -10.38
N HIS A 58 0.53 -4.48 -9.87
CA HIS A 58 -0.57 -4.82 -8.98
C HIS A 58 -0.02 -5.56 -7.77
N GLN A 59 0.10 -4.89 -6.64
CA GLN A 59 0.62 -5.48 -5.42
C GLN A 59 -0.49 -5.71 -4.41
N LEU A 60 -0.54 -6.92 -3.87
CA LEU A 60 -1.45 -7.30 -2.80
C LEU A 60 -0.65 -7.68 -1.55
N PHE A 61 -0.82 -6.95 -0.46
CA PHE A 61 -0.22 -7.26 0.82
C PHE A 61 -1.24 -7.88 1.77
N CYS A 62 -0.94 -9.08 2.23
CA CYS A 62 -1.65 -9.75 3.31
C CYS A 62 -0.85 -9.59 4.59
N GLY A 63 -1.45 -9.07 5.65
CA GLY A 63 -0.73 -8.83 6.89
C GLY A 63 -1.64 -8.50 8.06
N GLY A 64 -1.09 -7.81 9.05
CA GLY A 64 -1.86 -7.29 10.16
C GLY A 64 -1.02 -6.56 11.18
N ASP A 65 -1.70 -5.80 12.03
CA ASP A 65 -1.12 -5.11 13.17
C ASP A 65 -1.32 -5.97 14.42
N TRP A 66 -0.24 -6.22 15.15
CA TRP A 66 -0.25 -6.86 16.47
C TRP A 66 0.05 -5.82 17.55
N GLU A 67 -0.91 -5.60 18.44
CA GLU A 67 -0.72 -4.85 19.67
C GLU A 67 -0.06 -5.74 20.73
N MET A 68 1.28 -5.73 20.81
CA MET A 68 2.02 -6.52 21.81
C MET A 68 1.94 -5.88 23.20
N SER A 69 1.91 -4.55 23.27
CA SER A 69 1.68 -3.81 24.50
C SER A 69 1.12 -2.42 24.20
N ARG A 70 0.75 -1.67 25.25
CA ARG A 70 0.28 -0.27 25.11
C ARG A 70 1.32 0.66 24.48
N ILE A 71 2.59 0.25 24.44
CA ILE A 71 3.71 1.05 23.95
C ILE A 71 4.40 0.44 22.74
N PHE A 72 4.03 -0.78 22.34
CA PHE A 72 4.73 -1.52 21.30
C PHE A 72 3.74 -2.23 20.38
N LYS A 73 3.81 -1.91 19.09
CA LYS A 73 3.02 -2.55 18.04
C LYS A 73 3.93 -3.10 16.96
N VAL A 74 3.55 -4.24 16.42
CA VAL A 74 4.27 -4.94 15.36
C VAL A 74 3.32 -5.14 14.20
N ASN A 75 3.65 -4.60 13.04
CA ASN A 75 2.97 -4.89 11.79
C ASN A 75 3.84 -5.85 10.98
N LEU A 76 3.22 -6.91 10.46
CA LEU A 76 3.84 -7.86 9.55
C LEU A 76 2.94 -8.03 8.33
N GLY A 77 3.53 -8.12 7.16
CA GLY A 77 2.81 -8.38 5.92
C GLY A 77 3.68 -9.01 4.84
N VAL A 78 3.04 -9.76 3.96
CA VAL A 78 3.61 -10.34 2.76
C VAL A 78 2.87 -9.76 1.56
N GLY A 79 3.61 -9.07 0.71
CA GLY A 79 3.19 -8.56 -0.59
C GLY A 79 3.44 -9.58 -1.69
N PHE A 80 2.50 -9.67 -2.61
CA PHE A 80 2.62 -10.45 -3.85
C PHE A 80 2.38 -9.51 -5.03
N ASP A 81 3.24 -9.60 -6.04
CA ASP A 81 2.94 -8.99 -7.32
C ASP A 81 2.02 -9.90 -8.14
N LEU A 82 0.86 -9.37 -8.51
CA LEU A 82 -0.16 -10.04 -9.30
C LEU A 82 0.06 -9.85 -10.81
N ALA A 83 0.85 -8.85 -11.22
CA ALA A 83 1.04 -8.48 -12.63
C ALA A 83 2.26 -9.14 -13.29
N GLY A 84 3.16 -9.75 -12.51
CA GLY A 84 4.39 -10.39 -13.01
C GLY A 84 5.43 -9.40 -13.55
N ARG A 85 5.30 -8.11 -13.24
CA ARG A 85 6.19 -7.01 -13.67
C ARG A 85 6.90 -6.32 -12.51
N GLY A 86 6.54 -6.65 -11.27
CA GLY A 86 7.15 -6.17 -10.02
C GLY A 86 7.91 -7.26 -9.26
N PRO A 87 8.44 -6.94 -8.07
CA PRO A 87 9.10 -7.90 -7.19
C PRO A 87 8.10 -8.97 -6.71
N GLY A 88 8.33 -10.23 -7.09
CA GLY A 88 7.35 -11.32 -6.93
C GLY A 88 6.81 -11.51 -5.50
N ILE A 89 7.68 -11.50 -4.48
CA ILE A 89 7.30 -11.55 -3.07
C ILE A 89 8.00 -10.43 -2.32
N VAL A 90 7.25 -9.64 -1.56
CA VAL A 90 7.76 -8.56 -0.71
C VAL A 90 7.44 -8.88 0.74
N LEU A 91 8.43 -8.81 1.62
CA LEU A 91 8.21 -8.90 3.06
C LEU A 91 8.21 -7.48 3.65
N LYS A 92 7.14 -7.15 4.38
CA LYS A 92 6.96 -5.86 5.04
C LYS A 92 6.87 -6.08 6.55
N SER A 93 7.67 -5.35 7.30
CA SER A 93 7.56 -5.29 8.75
C SER A 93 7.67 -3.86 9.23
N ARG A 94 6.89 -3.50 10.25
CA ARG A 94 6.98 -2.21 10.93
C ARG A 94 6.88 -2.43 12.43
N LEU A 95 7.84 -1.87 13.16
CA LEU A 95 7.86 -1.86 14.61
C LEU A 95 7.58 -0.43 15.07
N GLU A 96 6.52 -0.24 15.85
CA GLU A 96 6.13 1.06 16.38
C GLU A 96 6.31 1.05 17.90
N TRP A 97 7.05 2.02 18.41
CA TRP A 97 7.29 2.20 19.84
C TRP A 97 6.86 3.59 20.29
N ASP A 98 5.94 3.66 21.26
CA ASP A 98 5.49 4.91 21.87
C ASP A 98 6.24 5.17 23.18
N TRP A 99 7.10 6.18 23.18
CA TRP A 99 7.91 6.59 24.33
C TRP A 99 7.17 7.55 25.28
N GLY A 100 6.04 8.13 24.85
CA GLY A 100 5.29 9.16 25.58
C GLY A 100 4.37 8.59 26.66
N ALA A 101 3.91 7.34 26.52
CA ALA A 101 3.03 6.68 27.48
C ALA A 101 3.67 6.42 28.87
N ARG A 102 5.00 6.61 29.00
CA ARG A 102 5.74 6.42 30.26
C ARG A 102 5.73 7.65 31.18
N ARG A 103 5.24 8.81 30.72
CA ARG A 103 5.41 10.10 31.42
C ARG A 103 4.25 10.50 32.36
N ASN A 104 3.17 9.72 32.42
CA ASN A 104 2.02 9.97 33.31
C ASN A 104 1.87 8.87 34.40
N ARG A 105 2.91 8.68 35.23
CA ARG A 105 2.77 8.04 36.54
C ARG A 105 3.56 8.81 37.58
#